data_AF-A0A7K2ZEF4-F1
#
_entry.id   AF-A0A7K2ZEF4-F1
#
_cell.length_a   1.000
_cell.length_b   1.000
_cell.length_c   1.000
_cell.angle_alpha   90.00
_cell.angle_beta   90.00
_cell.angle_gamma   90.00
#
_symmetry.space_group_name_H-M   'P 1'
#
loop_
_entity.id
_entity.type
_entity.pdbx_description
1 polymer ?
#
loop_
_entity_poly.entity_id
_entity_poly.type
_entity_poly.pdbx_seq_one_letter_code
_entity_poly.pdbx_strand_id
1 'polypeptide(L)'
;ATDEAAIAAELAADPSATGREGAARCRAALPTAEAKAAAWHAMFGDDTLSNYLFTATAQGFWQPGQDELLVPYVDRFYPDATALAARRGPAIAEAAGRHAFPAYAIDPESLATGTRALKDPALTPALHRKLVDQLDDLRRALAVRTTEH
;
A
#
# COMPACT_ATOMS: atom_id res chain seq x y z
N ALA A 1 -2.19 -20.22 11.40
CA ALA A 1 -2.33 -19.30 10.26
C ALA A 1 -3.81 -19.14 10.00
N THR A 2 -4.32 -17.90 9.96
CA THR A 2 -5.72 -17.64 9.61
C THR A 2 -5.84 -17.73 8.09
N ASP A 3 -6.68 -18.62 7.58
CA ASP A 3 -6.99 -18.73 6.14
C ASP A 3 -8.25 -17.91 5.81
N GLU A 4 -8.61 -17.83 4.52
CA GLU A 4 -9.79 -17.08 4.07
C GLU A 4 -11.08 -17.55 4.77
N ALA A 5 -11.19 -18.85 5.06
CA ALA A 5 -12.38 -19.41 5.71
C ALA A 5 -12.55 -18.88 7.13
N ALA A 6 -11.47 -18.80 7.91
CA ALA A 6 -11.51 -18.22 9.25
C ALA A 6 -11.82 -16.71 9.22
N ILE A 7 -11.29 -15.97 8.24
CA ILE A 7 -11.61 -14.54 8.07
C ILE A 7 -13.09 -14.34 7.73
N ALA A 8 -13.63 -15.17 6.83
CA ALA A 8 -15.04 -15.11 6.43
C ALA A 8 -15.98 -15.46 7.60
N ALA A 9 -15.63 -16.46 8.40
CA ALA A 9 -16.40 -16.84 9.59
C ALA A 9 -16.44 -15.70 10.63
N GLU A 10 -15.31 -15.07 10.90
CA GLU A 10 -15.25 -13.94 11.83
C GLU A 10 -16.05 -12.74 11.31
N LEU A 11 -15.95 -12.42 10.01
CA LEU A 11 -16.76 -11.36 9.42
C LEU A 11 -18.27 -11.64 9.45
N ALA A 12 -18.66 -12.90 9.34
CA ALA A 12 -20.07 -13.29 9.49
C ALA A 12 -20.55 -13.13 10.94
N ALA A 13 -19.67 -13.39 11.91
CA ALA A 13 -19.95 -13.18 13.34
C ALA A 13 -20.01 -11.69 13.71
N ASP A 14 -19.15 -10.84 13.12
CA ASP A 14 -19.16 -9.39 13.29
C ASP A 14 -19.21 -8.65 11.93
N PRO A 15 -20.42 -8.35 11.41
CA PRO A 15 -20.59 -7.58 10.18
C PRO A 15 -20.50 -6.06 10.41
N SER A 16 -19.91 -5.58 11.50
CA SER A 16 -19.74 -4.15 11.77
C SER A 16 -18.75 -3.48 10.81
N ALA A 17 -18.63 -2.14 10.89
CA ALA A 17 -17.61 -1.42 10.14
C ALA A 17 -16.19 -1.87 10.52
N THR A 18 -15.94 -2.02 11.81
CA THR A 18 -14.66 -2.51 12.36
C THR A 18 -14.40 -3.95 11.93
N GLY A 19 -15.40 -4.83 11.97
CA GLY A 19 -15.28 -6.21 11.47
C GLY A 19 -14.92 -6.26 9.98
N ARG A 20 -15.54 -5.43 9.15
CA ARG A 20 -15.19 -5.32 7.71
C ARG A 20 -13.77 -4.80 7.48
N GLU A 21 -13.32 -3.80 8.22
CA GLU A 21 -11.95 -3.28 8.14
C GLU A 21 -10.93 -4.34 8.58
N GLY A 22 -11.19 -5.04 9.68
CA GLY A 22 -10.37 -6.15 10.15
C GLY A 22 -10.26 -7.25 9.10
N ALA A 23 -11.39 -7.67 8.53
CA ALA A 23 -11.41 -8.67 7.47
C ALA A 23 -10.63 -8.22 6.23
N ALA A 24 -10.82 -6.97 5.76
CA ALA A 24 -10.07 -6.43 4.62
C ALA A 24 -8.56 -6.45 4.86
N ARG A 25 -8.12 -6.05 6.07
CA ARG A 25 -6.71 -6.09 6.46
C ARG A 25 -6.17 -7.52 6.48
N CYS A 26 -6.90 -8.46 7.09
CA CYS A 26 -6.48 -9.86 7.16
C CYS A 26 -6.37 -10.50 5.78
N ARG A 27 -7.34 -10.24 4.88
CA ARG A 27 -7.31 -10.74 3.51
C ARG A 27 -6.09 -10.24 2.74
N ALA A 28 -5.79 -8.95 2.83
CA ALA A 28 -4.62 -8.37 2.19
C ALA A 28 -3.29 -8.91 2.75
N ALA A 29 -3.29 -9.40 3.99
CA ALA A 29 -2.13 -9.97 4.66
C ALA A 29 -1.84 -11.44 4.29
N LEU A 30 -2.77 -12.15 3.66
CA LEU A 30 -2.57 -13.54 3.27
C LEU A 30 -1.34 -13.69 2.33
N PRO A 31 -0.43 -14.66 2.59
CA PRO A 31 0.82 -14.84 1.86
C PRO A 31 0.61 -15.62 0.56
N THR A 32 -0.34 -15.20 -0.27
CA THR A 32 -0.63 -15.84 -1.58
C THR A 32 -0.62 -14.80 -2.69
N ALA A 33 -0.19 -15.18 -3.88
CA ALA A 33 -0.17 -14.29 -5.04
C ALA A 33 -1.58 -13.81 -5.39
N GLU A 34 -2.57 -14.68 -5.24
CA GLU A 34 -3.98 -14.39 -5.47
C GLU A 34 -4.50 -13.32 -4.50
N ALA A 35 -4.17 -13.42 -3.21
CA ALA A 35 -4.56 -12.42 -2.22
C ALA A 35 -3.91 -11.06 -2.50
N LYS A 36 -2.62 -11.02 -2.89
CA LYS A 36 -1.96 -9.77 -3.28
C LYS A 36 -2.57 -9.16 -4.53
N ALA A 37 -2.84 -9.96 -5.55
CA ALA A 37 -3.50 -9.49 -6.76
C ALA A 37 -4.90 -8.92 -6.46
N ALA A 38 -5.70 -9.60 -5.65
CA ALA A 38 -7.03 -9.16 -5.26
C ALA A 38 -6.99 -7.86 -4.44
N ALA A 39 -6.12 -7.78 -3.43
CA ALA A 39 -5.96 -6.58 -2.61
C ALA A 39 -5.49 -5.38 -3.43
N TRP A 40 -4.52 -5.59 -4.34
CA TRP A 40 -4.04 -4.53 -5.22
C TRP A 40 -5.12 -4.04 -6.18
N HIS A 41 -5.86 -4.96 -6.80
CA HIS A 41 -6.97 -4.61 -7.68
C HIS A 41 -8.04 -3.81 -6.94
N ALA A 42 -8.41 -4.22 -5.73
CA ALA A 42 -9.39 -3.49 -4.92
C ALA A 42 -8.92 -2.07 -4.53
N MET A 43 -7.61 -1.87 -4.31
CA MET A 43 -7.06 -0.55 -3.97
C MET A 43 -6.91 0.38 -5.18
N PHE A 44 -6.42 -0.13 -6.32
CA PHE A 44 -5.95 0.70 -7.42
C PHE A 44 -6.71 0.50 -8.74
N GLY A 45 -7.32 -0.67 -8.93
CA GLY A 45 -8.06 -1.04 -10.13
C GLY A 45 -9.57 -0.78 -10.06
N ASP A 46 -10.11 -0.58 -8.85
CA ASP A 46 -11.52 -0.26 -8.61
C ASP A 46 -11.64 0.98 -7.70
N ASP A 47 -12.76 1.69 -7.83
CA ASP A 47 -13.08 2.90 -7.08
C ASP A 47 -14.23 2.67 -6.05
N THR A 48 -14.66 1.41 -5.85
CA THR A 48 -15.76 1.04 -4.94
C THR A 48 -15.40 1.05 -3.45
N LEU A 49 -14.13 0.84 -3.08
CA LEU A 49 -13.73 0.81 -1.67
C LEU A 49 -13.96 2.18 -1.01
N SER A 50 -14.57 2.19 0.17
CA SER A 50 -14.53 3.39 1.02
C SER A 50 -13.09 3.72 1.43
N ASN A 51 -12.81 4.97 1.80
CA ASN A 51 -11.46 5.37 2.23
C ASN A 51 -10.98 4.55 3.46
N TYR A 52 -11.91 4.14 4.33
CA TYR A 52 -11.62 3.28 5.48
C TYR A 52 -11.19 1.88 5.04
N LEU A 53 -11.94 1.25 4.13
CA LEU A 53 -11.59 -0.08 3.61
C LEU A 53 -10.32 -0.05 2.76
N PHE A 54 -10.09 1.01 1.98
CA PHE A 54 -8.82 1.22 1.29
C PHE A 54 -7.66 1.25 2.30
N THR A 55 -7.80 2.04 3.37
CA THR A 55 -6.76 2.19 4.40
C THR A 55 -6.49 0.86 5.11
N ALA A 56 -7.55 0.13 5.47
CA ALA A 56 -7.42 -1.19 6.09
C ALA A 56 -6.73 -2.21 5.18
N THR A 57 -7.08 -2.22 3.88
CA THR A 57 -6.46 -3.08 2.86
C THR A 57 -4.98 -2.74 2.69
N ALA A 58 -4.64 -1.45 2.57
CA ALA A 58 -3.26 -0.97 2.43
C ALA A 58 -2.39 -1.35 3.63
N GLN A 59 -2.92 -1.21 4.85
CA GLN A 59 -2.24 -1.64 6.09
C GLN A 59 -2.01 -3.15 6.17
N GLY A 60 -2.80 -3.95 5.46
CA GLY A 60 -2.63 -5.40 5.38
C GLY A 60 -1.68 -5.84 4.26
N PHE A 61 -1.39 -4.99 3.28
CA PHE A 61 -0.73 -5.41 2.04
C PHE A 61 0.77 -5.73 2.22
N TRP A 62 1.53 -4.80 2.80
CA TRP A 62 2.98 -4.92 2.96
C TRP A 62 3.35 -5.72 4.22
N GLN A 63 3.37 -7.05 4.11
CA GLN A 63 3.70 -7.94 5.22
C GLN A 63 5.18 -8.38 5.20
N PRO A 64 5.88 -8.36 6.36
CA PRO A 64 7.22 -8.92 6.45
C PRO A 64 7.29 -10.39 6.05
N GLY A 65 8.37 -10.80 5.38
CA GLY A 65 8.59 -12.18 4.96
C GLY A 65 7.79 -12.61 3.73
N GLN A 66 7.16 -11.66 3.03
CA GLN A 66 6.45 -11.88 1.77
C GLN A 66 7.13 -11.15 0.60
N ASP A 67 8.43 -10.86 0.73
CA ASP A 67 9.20 -10.01 -0.18
C ASP A 67 9.08 -10.46 -1.65
N GLU A 68 9.19 -11.76 -1.94
CA GLU A 68 9.06 -12.31 -3.30
C GLU A 68 7.69 -12.02 -3.93
N LEU A 69 6.62 -12.01 -3.14
CA LEU A 69 5.28 -11.67 -3.60
C LEU A 69 5.11 -10.16 -3.80
N LEU A 70 5.87 -9.34 -3.07
CA LEU A 70 5.67 -7.90 -2.97
C LEU A 70 6.55 -7.10 -3.94
N VAL A 71 7.71 -7.62 -4.34
CA VAL A 71 8.64 -6.98 -5.30
C VAL A 71 7.93 -6.42 -6.54
N PRO A 72 7.04 -7.15 -7.24
CA PRO A 72 6.38 -6.63 -8.44
C PRO A 72 5.48 -5.40 -8.20
N TYR A 73 5.10 -5.13 -6.95
CA TYR A 73 4.18 -4.05 -6.60
C TYR A 73 4.89 -2.75 -6.24
N VAL A 74 6.20 -2.77 -5.96
CA VAL A 74 6.99 -1.57 -5.66
C VAL A 74 7.00 -0.63 -6.86
N ASP A 75 7.32 -1.14 -8.04
CA ASP A 75 7.35 -0.33 -9.27
C ASP A 75 5.95 0.10 -9.72
N ARG A 76 4.96 -0.75 -9.49
CA ARG A 76 3.56 -0.46 -9.83
C ARG A 76 2.94 0.62 -8.97
N PHE A 77 3.40 0.76 -7.72
CA PHE A 77 2.83 1.69 -6.76
C PHE A 77 2.72 3.12 -7.30
N TYR A 78 3.79 3.65 -7.89
CA TYR A 78 3.82 5.04 -8.32
C TYR A 78 2.83 5.39 -9.43
N PRO A 79 2.81 4.69 -10.59
CA PRO A 79 1.81 4.95 -11.63
C PRO A 79 0.38 4.66 -11.13
N ASP A 80 0.17 3.58 -10.37
CA ASP A 80 -1.16 3.19 -9.91
C ASP A 80 -1.70 4.19 -8.86
N ALA A 81 -0.87 4.67 -7.93
CA ALA A 81 -1.23 5.69 -6.96
C ALA A 81 -1.51 7.04 -7.64
N THR A 82 -0.74 7.39 -8.67
CA THR A 82 -0.95 8.62 -9.45
C THR A 82 -2.31 8.59 -10.15
N ALA A 83 -2.61 7.49 -10.84
CA ALA A 83 -3.89 7.29 -11.50
C ALA A 83 -5.05 7.30 -10.49
N LEU A 84 -4.90 6.61 -9.36
CA LEU A 84 -5.90 6.59 -8.28
C LEU A 84 -6.17 8.00 -7.73
N ALA A 85 -5.12 8.75 -7.42
CA ALA A 85 -5.23 10.12 -6.88
C ALA A 85 -5.94 11.06 -7.86
N ALA A 86 -5.67 10.93 -9.16
CA ALA A 86 -6.34 11.72 -10.19
C ALA A 86 -7.84 11.41 -10.28
N ARG A 87 -8.23 10.12 -10.18
CA ARG A 87 -9.64 9.69 -10.28
C ARG A 87 -10.47 10.00 -9.04
N ARG A 88 -9.89 9.82 -7.84
CA ARG A 88 -10.63 9.79 -6.57
C ARG A 88 -10.31 10.93 -5.61
N GLY A 89 -9.36 11.80 -5.98
CA GLY A 89 -9.13 13.09 -5.33
C GLY A 89 -8.25 13.05 -4.06
N PRO A 90 -8.13 14.19 -3.36
CA PRO A 90 -7.09 14.41 -2.36
C PRO A 90 -7.13 13.49 -1.14
N ALA A 91 -8.32 13.08 -0.70
CA ALA A 91 -8.46 12.23 0.48
C ALA A 91 -7.87 10.83 0.25
N ILE A 92 -8.13 10.23 -0.92
CA ILE A 92 -7.50 8.94 -1.25
C ILE A 92 -6.02 9.12 -1.55
N ALA A 93 -5.62 10.25 -2.15
CA ALA A 93 -4.23 10.54 -2.45
C ALA A 93 -3.38 10.56 -1.18
N GLU A 94 -3.91 11.16 -0.11
CA GLU A 94 -3.28 11.14 1.21
C GLU A 94 -3.22 9.73 1.79
N ALA A 95 -4.33 8.97 1.72
CA ALA A 95 -4.38 7.61 2.23
C ALA A 95 -3.41 6.66 1.49
N ALA A 96 -3.33 6.76 0.17
CA ALA A 96 -2.42 5.97 -0.66
C ALA A 96 -0.96 6.28 -0.32
N GLY A 97 -0.59 7.57 -0.29
CA GLY A 97 0.76 7.98 0.07
C GLY A 97 1.15 7.64 1.52
N ARG A 98 0.20 7.61 2.45
CA ARG A 98 0.48 7.28 3.87
C ARG A 98 0.51 5.78 4.15
N HIS A 99 -0.43 5.02 3.61
CA HIS A 99 -0.68 3.64 4.03
C HIS A 99 -0.31 2.59 2.99
N ALA A 100 -0.29 2.95 1.70
CA ALA A 100 0.03 2.03 0.62
C ALA A 100 1.46 2.19 0.08
N PHE A 101 2.24 3.16 0.59
CA PHE A 101 3.64 3.34 0.20
C PHE A 101 4.50 2.13 0.59
N PRO A 102 5.39 1.63 -0.29
CA PRO A 102 6.23 0.45 -0.04
C PRO A 102 7.40 0.75 0.91
N ALA A 103 7.10 1.14 2.15
CA ALA A 103 8.11 1.58 3.13
C ALA A 103 9.16 0.51 3.52
N TYR A 104 8.85 -0.77 3.29
CA TYR A 104 9.76 -1.90 3.58
C TYR A 104 10.88 -2.06 2.55
N ALA A 105 10.72 -1.50 1.34
CA ALA A 105 11.69 -1.59 0.24
C ALA A 105 12.86 -0.61 0.47
N ILE A 106 13.62 -0.86 1.54
CA ILE A 106 14.72 0.00 2.02
C ILE A 106 16.01 -0.41 1.31
N ASP A 107 16.12 0.01 0.05
CA ASP A 107 17.28 -0.21 -0.80
C ASP A 107 17.50 0.98 -1.78
N PRO A 108 18.71 1.11 -2.36
CA PRO A 108 19.03 2.22 -3.27
C PRO A 108 18.17 2.28 -4.53
N GLU A 109 17.73 1.13 -5.06
CA GLU A 109 16.93 1.05 -6.28
C GLU A 109 15.52 1.58 -6.04
N SER A 110 14.87 1.15 -4.96
CA SER A 110 13.55 1.65 -4.52
C SER A 110 13.55 3.16 -4.29
N LEU A 111 14.59 3.70 -3.64
CA LEU A 111 14.74 5.15 -3.45
C LEU A 111 14.91 5.89 -4.80
N ALA A 112 15.69 5.33 -5.73
CA ALA A 112 15.88 5.92 -7.05
C ALA A 112 14.59 5.90 -7.88
N THR A 113 13.81 4.80 -7.83
CA THR A 113 12.51 4.68 -8.48
C THR A 113 11.54 5.75 -7.96
N GLY A 114 11.40 5.89 -6.64
CA GLY A 114 10.52 6.91 -6.07
C GLY A 114 10.98 8.34 -6.36
N THR A 115 12.28 8.60 -6.33
CA THR A 115 12.84 9.92 -6.70
C THR A 115 12.55 10.26 -8.16
N ARG A 116 12.54 9.27 -9.06
CA ARG A 116 12.15 9.46 -10.46
C ARG A 116 10.65 9.72 -10.59
N ALA A 117 9.83 9.00 -9.84
CA ALA A 117 8.38 9.16 -9.83
C ALA A 117 7.94 10.56 -9.40
N LEU A 118 8.65 11.23 -8.48
CA LEU A 118 8.36 12.62 -8.09
C LEU A 118 8.40 13.63 -9.25
N LYS A 119 9.06 13.29 -10.36
CA LYS A 119 9.15 14.15 -11.55
C LYS A 119 7.93 14.04 -12.46
N ASP A 120 7.01 13.12 -12.18
CA ASP A 120 5.80 12.95 -12.97
C ASP A 120 4.87 14.16 -12.81
N PRO A 121 4.60 14.95 -13.87
CA PRO A 121 3.72 16.10 -13.80
C PRO A 121 2.25 15.72 -13.55
N ALA A 122 1.88 14.44 -13.68
CA ALA A 122 0.54 13.95 -13.38
C ALA A 122 0.28 13.77 -11.88
N LEU A 123 1.31 13.87 -11.03
CA LEU A 123 1.14 13.79 -9.58
C LEU A 123 0.26 14.93 -9.07
N THR A 124 -0.83 14.56 -8.40
CA THR A 124 -1.66 15.55 -7.69
C THR A 124 -0.84 16.19 -6.56
N PRO A 125 -1.10 17.46 -6.19
CA PRO A 125 -0.37 18.13 -5.11
C PRO A 125 -0.41 17.37 -3.77
N ALA A 126 -1.55 16.72 -3.47
CA ALA A 126 -1.72 15.94 -2.26
C ALA A 126 -0.82 14.69 -2.25
N LEU A 127 -0.78 13.95 -3.36
CA LEU A 127 0.05 12.76 -3.49
C LEU A 127 1.54 13.14 -3.51
N HIS A 128 1.92 14.14 -4.32
CA HIS A 128 3.30 14.62 -4.41
C HIS A 128 3.88 14.93 -3.03
N ARG A 129 3.16 15.73 -2.23
CA ARG A 129 3.58 16.07 -0.86
C ARG A 129 3.81 14.82 -0.01
N LYS A 130 2.92 13.82 -0.08
CA LYS A 130 3.10 12.58 0.69
C LYS A 130 4.26 11.72 0.20
N LEU A 131 4.50 11.65 -1.10
CA LEU A 131 5.64 10.92 -1.63
C LEU A 131 6.97 11.57 -1.24
N VAL A 132 7.05 12.90 -1.20
CA VAL A 132 8.22 13.61 -0.69
C VAL A 132 8.51 13.21 0.76
N ASP A 133 7.51 13.29 1.64
CA ASP A 133 7.65 12.90 3.05
C ASP A 133 8.17 11.46 3.19
N GLN A 134 7.55 10.52 2.47
CA GLN A 134 7.91 9.09 2.53
C GLN A 134 9.30 8.79 1.97
N LEU A 135 9.72 9.46 0.89
CA LEU A 135 11.04 9.26 0.31
C LEU A 135 12.15 9.86 1.17
N ASP A 136 11.85 10.94 1.90
CA ASP A 136 12.74 11.49 2.91
C ASP A 136 12.92 10.54 4.11
N ASP A 137 11.85 9.87 4.55
CA ASP A 137 11.92 8.81 5.55
C ASP A 137 12.71 7.59 5.06
N LEU A 138 12.44 7.14 3.82
CA LEU A 138 13.15 6.02 3.20
C LEU A 138 14.65 6.29 3.08
N ARG A 139 15.05 7.50 2.68
CA ARG A 139 16.45 7.92 2.60
C ARG A 139 17.14 7.87 3.96
N ARG A 140 16.45 8.32 5.02
CA ARG A 140 16.97 8.26 6.40
C ARG A 140 17.14 6.81 6.87
N ALA A 141 16.16 5.96 6.61
CA ALA A 141 16.22 4.54 6.98
C ALA A 141 17.36 3.81 6.25
N LEU A 142 17.56 4.10 4.96
CA LEU A 142 18.66 3.52 4.17
C LEU A 142 20.02 3.94 4.73
N ALA A 143 20.19 5.21 5.10
CA ALA A 143 21.45 5.70 5.68
C ALA A 143 21.82 4.96 6.97
N VAL A 144 20.85 4.76 7.88
CA VAL A 144 21.06 4.00 9.13
C VAL A 144 21.51 2.56 8.82
N ARG A 145 20.80 1.87 7.92
CA ARG A 145 21.13 0.49 7.53
C ARG A 145 22.53 0.34 6.92
N THR A 146 23.01 1.36 6.22
CA THR A 146 24.36 1.37 5.62
C THR A 146 25.48 1.71 6.61
N THR A 147 25.18 2.40 7.70
CA THR A 147 26.18 2.77 8.73
C THR A 147 26.35 1.74 9.84
N GLU A 148 25.38 0.83 9.99
CA GLU A 148 25.44 -0.29 10.96
C GLU A 148 26.21 -1.52 10.44
N HIS A 149 26.78 -1.44 9.23
CA HIS A 149 27.70 -2.41 8.65
C HIS A 149 29.12 -1.83 8.58
#